data_AF-A0A535BUB7-F1
#
_entry.id   AF-A0A535BUB7-F1
#
_cell.length_a   1.000
_cell.length_b   1.000
_cell.length_c   1.000
_cell.angle_alpha   90.00
_cell.angle_beta   90.00
_cell.angle_gamma   90.00
#
_symmetry.space_group_name_H-M   'P 1'
#
loop_
_entity.id
_entity.type
_entity.pdbx_description
1 polymer ?
#
loop_
_entity_poly.entity_id
_entity_poly.type
_entity_poly.pdbx_seq_one_letter_code
_entity_poly.pdbx_strand_id
1 'polypeptide(L)'
;MAALWLVLEWYGATSQVPWLFLLAAWILALLIFAGVYAWWNRAGLRLRLAVRGIRTAPGSPADDLPGHLLRNGPFPAPVFEADGIELELGLNTTGGSRGPAWINGYVGGKKLTFGTGLVPAKGWTRLEVLRELHRGPIGATGWTIGSSDPLGFFQGRRS
;
A
#
# COMPACT_ATOMS: atom_id res chain seq x y z
N MET A 1 -30.70 -9.45 -17.34
CA MET A 1 -29.44 -10.12 -17.76
C MET A 1 -29.67 -11.48 -18.41
N ALA A 2 -30.43 -12.40 -17.80
CA ALA A 2 -30.66 -13.74 -18.36
C ALA A 2 -31.29 -13.74 -19.77
N ALA A 3 -32.27 -12.86 -20.04
CA ALA A 3 -32.89 -12.76 -21.37
C ALA A 3 -31.92 -12.29 -22.47
N LEU A 4 -31.03 -11.34 -22.16
CA LEU A 4 -29.99 -10.87 -23.10
C LEU A 4 -28.96 -11.97 -23.38
N TRP A 5 -28.60 -12.75 -22.35
CA TRP A 5 -27.70 -13.89 -22.48
C TRP A 5 -28.28 -14.99 -23.39
N LEU A 6 -29.57 -15.33 -23.21
CA LEU A 6 -30.28 -16.27 -24.08
C LEU A 6 -30.33 -15.82 -25.54
N VAL A 7 -30.54 -14.53 -25.78
CA VAL A 7 -30.52 -13.95 -27.15
C VAL A 7 -29.12 -14.04 -27.75
N LEU A 8 -28.07 -13.76 -26.97
CA LEU A 8 -26.68 -13.88 -27.42
C LEU A 8 -26.27 -15.32 -27.71
N GLU A 9 -26.69 -16.28 -26.89
CA GLU A 9 -26.45 -17.71 -27.13
C GLU A 9 -27.18 -18.21 -28.38
N TRP A 10 -28.45 -17.84 -28.54
CA TRP A 10 -29.24 -18.20 -29.73
C TRP A 10 -28.61 -17.66 -31.01
N TYR A 11 -28.23 -16.38 -31.01
CA TYR A 11 -27.61 -15.73 -32.16
C TYR A 11 -26.19 -16.25 -32.42
N GLY A 12 -25.43 -16.56 -31.37
CA GLY A 12 -24.11 -17.17 -31.48
C GLY A 12 -24.16 -18.58 -32.07
N ALA A 13 -25.17 -19.38 -31.70
CA ALA A 13 -25.36 -20.73 -32.21
C ALA A 13 -25.77 -20.79 -33.69
N THR A 14 -26.43 -19.74 -34.19
CA THR A 14 -26.82 -19.63 -35.61
C THR A 14 -25.87 -18.77 -36.45
N SER A 15 -24.85 -18.17 -35.83
CA SER A 15 -23.84 -17.36 -36.50
C SER A 15 -22.88 -18.21 -37.33
N GLN A 16 -22.43 -17.68 -38.47
CA GLN A 16 -21.31 -18.25 -39.24
C GLN A 16 -19.95 -18.09 -38.53
N VAL A 17 -19.90 -17.26 -37.49
CA VAL A 17 -18.69 -16.89 -36.75
C VAL A 17 -18.89 -17.13 -35.23
N PRO A 18 -19.27 -18.34 -34.81
CA PRO A 18 -19.62 -18.63 -33.40
C PRO A 18 -18.44 -18.44 -32.45
N TRP A 19 -17.21 -18.56 -32.96
CA TRP A 19 -16.00 -18.38 -32.17
C TRP A 19 -15.82 -16.95 -31.64
N LEU A 20 -16.37 -15.92 -32.30
CA LEU A 20 -16.32 -14.54 -31.79
C LEU A 20 -17.19 -14.36 -30.54
N PHE A 21 -18.36 -15.00 -30.50
CA PHE A 21 -19.24 -14.99 -29.33
C PHE A 21 -18.60 -15.73 -28.16
N LEU A 22 -17.96 -16.89 -28.43
CA LEU A 22 -17.18 -17.61 -27.45
C LEU A 22 -16.01 -16.75 -26.92
N LEU A 23 -15.27 -16.09 -27.80
CA LEU A 23 -14.18 -15.19 -27.40
C LEU A 23 -14.69 -14.03 -26.53
N ALA A 24 -15.82 -13.41 -26.90
CA ALA A 24 -16.43 -12.35 -26.11
C ALA A 24 -16.85 -12.85 -24.72
N ALA A 25 -17.41 -14.06 -24.62
CA ALA A 25 -17.75 -14.68 -23.35
C ALA A 25 -16.50 -14.91 -22.47
N TRP A 26 -15.40 -15.40 -23.07
CA TRP A 26 -14.12 -15.56 -22.36
C TRP A 26 -13.54 -14.24 -21.88
N ILE A 27 -13.57 -13.19 -22.70
CA ILE A 27 -13.13 -11.84 -22.31
C ILE A 27 -13.98 -11.34 -21.14
N LEU A 28 -15.30 -11.48 -21.21
CA LEU A 28 -16.20 -11.06 -20.15
C LEU A 28 -15.93 -11.83 -18.84
N ALA A 29 -15.77 -13.15 -18.92
CA ALA A 29 -15.44 -13.98 -17.76
C ALA A 29 -14.12 -13.55 -17.13
N LEU A 30 -13.11 -13.25 -17.95
CA LEU A 30 -11.81 -12.77 -17.48
C LEU A 30 -11.92 -11.39 -16.79
N LEU A 31 -12.70 -10.46 -17.35
CA LEU A 31 -12.95 -9.16 -16.74
C LEU A 31 -13.69 -9.30 -15.40
N ILE A 32 -14.70 -10.18 -15.32
CA ILE A 32 -15.41 -10.46 -14.07
C ILE A 32 -14.44 -11.02 -13.03
N PHE A 33 -13.63 -12.01 -13.41
CA PHE A 33 -12.66 -12.61 -12.50
C PHE A 33 -11.63 -11.59 -11.99
N ALA A 34 -11.06 -10.79 -12.90
CA ALA A 34 -10.11 -9.74 -12.53
C ALA A 34 -10.75 -8.66 -11.65
N GLY A 35 -12.00 -8.27 -11.91
CA GLY A 35 -12.74 -7.32 -11.09
C GLY A 35 -13.03 -7.83 -9.68
N VAL A 36 -13.49 -9.08 -9.55
CA VAL A 36 -13.71 -9.74 -8.25
C VAL A 36 -12.39 -9.88 -7.49
N TYR A 37 -11.32 -10.27 -8.17
CA TYR A 37 -9.98 -10.35 -7.57
C TYR A 37 -9.53 -8.99 -7.05
N ALA A 38 -9.61 -7.94 -7.87
CA ALA A 38 -9.19 -6.59 -7.48
C ALA A 38 -9.98 -6.07 -6.28
N TRP A 39 -11.28 -6.34 -6.24
CA TRP A 39 -12.14 -5.99 -5.10
C TRP A 39 -11.73 -6.73 -3.83
N TRP A 40 -11.54 -8.05 -3.91
CA TRP A 40 -11.04 -8.87 -2.80
C TRP A 40 -9.67 -8.42 -2.32
N ASN A 41 -8.74 -8.11 -3.24
CA ASN A 41 -7.39 -7.65 -2.92
C ASN A 41 -7.45 -6.32 -2.15
N ARG A 42 -8.21 -5.35 -2.65
CA ARG A 42 -8.36 -4.01 -2.05
C ARG A 42 -8.99 -4.05 -0.66
N ALA A 43 -10.01 -4.89 -0.46
CA ALA A 43 -10.76 -4.94 0.80
C ALA A 43 -9.91 -5.47 1.98
N GLY A 44 -8.92 -6.31 1.69
CA GLY A 44 -8.13 -7.01 2.71
C GLY A 44 -6.88 -6.28 3.19
N LEU A 45 -6.50 -5.14 2.61
CA LEU A 45 -5.23 -4.47 2.89
C LEU A 45 -5.37 -3.34 3.92
N ARG A 46 -4.42 -3.27 4.85
CA ARG A 46 -4.31 -2.20 5.84
C ARG A 46 -2.87 -1.68 5.90
N LEU A 47 -2.75 -0.36 5.97
CA LEU A 47 -1.46 0.30 6.15
C LEU A 47 -0.97 0.10 7.59
N ARG A 48 0.30 -0.24 7.74
CA ARG A 48 1.03 -0.24 8.99
C ARG A 48 2.15 0.80 8.89
N LEU A 49 2.13 1.76 9.80
CA LEU A 49 3.15 2.80 9.94
C LEU A 49 3.58 2.80 11.40
N ALA A 50 4.87 2.55 11.65
CA ALA A 50 5.40 2.56 13.01
C ALA A 50 6.80 3.18 13.02
N VAL A 51 7.04 4.06 13.97
CA VAL A 51 8.40 4.58 14.24
C VAL A 51 9.12 3.57 15.12
N ARG A 52 10.26 3.06 14.64
CA ARG A 52 11.08 2.10 15.37
C ARG A 52 12.18 2.74 16.19
N GLY A 53 12.70 3.86 15.70
CA GLY A 53 13.81 4.54 16.35
C GLY A 53 14.03 5.92 15.77
N ILE A 54 14.89 6.65 16.46
CA ILE A 54 15.35 7.98 16.08
C ILE A 54 16.88 7.89 15.97
N ARG A 55 17.45 8.51 14.94
CA ARG A 55 18.88 8.56 14.67
C ARG A 55 19.40 9.98 14.89
N THR A 56 20.46 10.09 15.69
CA THR A 56 21.29 11.28 15.84
C THR A 56 22.37 11.30 14.75
N ALA A 57 22.81 12.48 14.33
CA ALA A 57 23.92 12.62 13.38
C ALA A 57 25.24 12.15 14.02
N PRO A 58 26.17 11.60 13.23
CA PRO A 58 27.50 11.24 13.73
C PRO A 58 28.20 12.47 14.33
N GLY A 59 28.59 12.39 15.61
CA GLY A 59 29.22 13.51 16.34
C GLY A 59 28.23 14.47 17.00
N SER A 60 26.95 14.11 17.13
CA SER A 60 25.98 14.89 17.88
C SER A 60 26.29 14.87 19.38
N PRO A 61 26.32 16.03 20.08
CA PRO A 61 26.49 16.08 21.54
C PRO A 61 25.43 15.29 22.30
N ALA A 62 24.28 15.00 21.67
CA ALA A 62 23.20 14.23 22.26
C ALA A 62 23.59 12.79 22.63
N ASP A 63 24.53 12.17 21.91
CA ASP A 63 25.02 10.82 22.22
C ASP A 63 25.91 10.80 23.48
N ASP A 64 26.53 11.95 23.81
CA ASP A 64 27.38 12.15 24.99
C ASP A 64 26.61 12.70 26.21
N LEU A 65 25.33 13.08 26.04
CA LEU A 65 24.51 13.58 27.15
C LEU A 65 23.89 12.43 27.96
N PRO A 66 23.97 12.45 29.30
CA PRO A 66 23.37 11.41 30.11
C PRO A 66 21.84 11.47 30.04
N GLY A 67 21.20 10.33 29.76
CA GLY A 67 19.78 10.25 29.38
C GLY A 67 18.76 10.80 30.38
N HIS A 68 19.16 11.11 31.62
CA HIS A 68 18.31 11.78 32.61
C HIS A 68 18.13 13.28 32.35
N LEU A 69 19.05 13.93 31.63
CA LEU A 69 18.91 15.34 31.24
C LEU A 69 17.99 15.52 30.04
N LEU A 70 18.02 14.57 29.09
CA LEU A 70 17.13 14.56 27.92
C LEU A 70 15.65 14.30 28.28
N ARG A 71 15.39 13.59 29.38
CA ARG A 71 14.01 13.30 29.87
C ARG A 71 13.41 14.38 30.76
N ASN A 72 14.22 15.25 31.36
CA ASN A 72 13.79 16.19 32.40
C ASN A 72 13.82 17.67 31.97
N GLY A 73 14.05 17.96 30.69
CA GLY A 73 13.90 19.31 30.15
C GLY A 73 12.42 19.77 30.16
N PRO A 74 12.14 21.08 30.25
CA PRO A 74 10.78 21.59 30.17
C PRO A 74 10.21 21.23 28.79
N PHE A 75 9.36 20.20 28.73
CA PHE A 75 8.81 19.66 27.49
C PHE A 75 8.24 20.79 26.60
N PRO A 76 8.91 21.16 25.49
CA PRO A 76 8.24 21.92 24.45
C PRO A 76 7.24 20.97 23.78
N ALA A 77 6.34 21.51 22.96
CA ALA A 77 5.44 20.75 22.08
C ALA A 77 6.14 19.54 21.40
N PRO A 78 5.43 18.49 20.96
CA PRO A 78 6.04 17.31 20.32
C PRO A 78 6.79 17.71 19.04
N VAL A 79 8.06 18.05 19.19
CA VAL A 79 8.97 18.56 18.17
C VAL A 79 10.09 17.55 18.02
N PHE A 80 10.36 17.13 16.78
CA PHE A 80 11.45 16.21 16.49
C PHE A 80 12.77 16.98 16.49
N GLU A 81 13.72 16.55 17.34
CA GLU A 81 15.00 17.23 17.53
C GLU A 81 16.20 16.47 16.96
N ALA A 82 15.97 15.29 16.39
CA ALA A 82 17.01 14.43 15.85
C ALA A 82 17.27 14.66 14.36
N ASP A 83 18.22 13.91 13.80
CA ASP A 83 18.70 14.12 12.43
C ASP A 83 18.18 13.03 11.46
N GLY A 84 17.59 11.94 11.98
CA GLY A 84 16.95 10.90 11.20
C GLY A 84 15.94 10.05 11.98
N ILE A 85 15.08 9.33 11.27
CA ILE A 85 14.06 8.44 11.84
C ILE A 85 14.12 7.08 11.15
N GLU A 86 13.98 6.03 11.93
CA GLU A 86 13.78 4.67 11.44
C GLU A 86 12.29 4.36 11.41
N LEU A 87 11.77 4.20 10.21
CA LEU A 87 10.36 4.00 9.95
C LEU A 87 10.11 2.58 9.46
N GLU A 88 9.26 1.84 10.17
CA GLU A 88 8.70 0.59 9.68
C GLU A 88 7.41 0.90 8.91
N LEU A 89 7.42 0.52 7.64
CA LEU A 89 6.29 0.64 6.73
C LEU A 89 5.83 -0.75 6.35
N GLY A 90 4.53 -0.98 6.28
CA GLY A 90 4.03 -2.29 5.93
C GLY A 90 2.58 -2.34 5.50
N LEU A 91 2.24 -3.49 4.95
CA LEU A 91 0.89 -3.88 4.60
C LEU A 91 0.50 -5.09 5.46
N ASN A 92 -0.56 -4.93 6.23
CA ASN A 92 -1.22 -6.03 6.90
C ASN A 92 -2.39 -6.52 6.05
N THR A 93 -2.71 -7.80 6.20
CA THR A 93 -3.86 -8.42 5.54
C THR A 93 -4.91 -8.81 6.57
N THR A 94 -6.18 -8.77 6.20
CA THR A 94 -7.26 -9.41 6.97
C THR A 94 -7.57 -10.77 6.34
N GLY A 95 -7.29 -11.85 7.06
CA GLY A 95 -7.51 -13.23 6.58
C GLY A 95 -6.28 -13.81 5.90
N GLY A 96 -6.31 -13.90 4.56
CA GLY A 96 -5.26 -14.56 3.76
C GLY A 96 -4.29 -13.60 3.06
N SER A 97 -3.32 -14.19 2.37
CA SER A 97 -2.40 -13.46 1.49
C SER A 97 -3.16 -12.64 0.45
N ARG A 98 -2.56 -11.54 0.03
CA ARG A 98 -3.13 -10.57 -0.92
C ARG A 98 -2.18 -10.36 -2.08
N GLY A 99 -2.75 -9.97 -3.22
CA GLY A 99 -2.01 -9.80 -4.46
C GLY A 99 -1.10 -8.57 -4.49
N PRO A 100 -0.77 -8.08 -5.69
CA PRO A 100 0.07 -6.91 -5.87
C PRO A 100 -0.50 -5.69 -5.13
N ALA A 101 0.37 -5.03 -4.38
CA ALA A 101 0.02 -3.87 -3.59
C ALA A 101 1.20 -2.92 -3.41
N TRP A 102 0.91 -1.64 -3.26
CA TRP A 102 1.91 -0.62 -3.01
C TRP A 102 1.40 0.45 -2.05
N ILE A 103 2.32 1.16 -1.42
CA ILE A 103 2.07 2.26 -0.51
C ILE A 103 2.74 3.49 -1.09
N ASN A 104 2.05 4.62 -1.04
CA ASN A 104 2.61 5.95 -1.31
C ASN A 104 2.30 6.87 -0.14
N GLY A 105 3.23 7.72 0.25
CA GLY A 105 2.99 8.76 1.26
C GLY A 105 4.16 9.70 1.41
N TYR A 106 4.06 10.59 2.39
CA TYR A 106 5.09 11.57 2.70
C TYR A 106 5.41 11.55 4.19
N VAL A 107 6.70 11.67 4.52
CA VAL A 107 7.18 11.87 5.89
C VAL A 107 8.21 12.99 5.90
N GLY A 108 7.94 14.06 6.67
CA GLY A 108 8.84 15.22 6.73
C GLY A 108 9.13 15.82 5.34
N GLY A 109 8.13 15.81 4.45
CA GLY A 109 8.25 16.28 3.06
C GLY A 109 8.91 15.30 2.09
N LYS A 110 9.52 14.20 2.56
CA LYS A 110 10.13 13.18 1.69
C LYS A 110 9.06 12.18 1.22
N LYS A 111 8.99 11.97 -0.10
CA LYS A 111 8.08 11.00 -0.71
C LYS A 111 8.60 9.58 -0.50
N LEU A 112 7.71 8.71 -0.06
CA LEU A 112 7.97 7.29 0.14
C LEU A 112 7.03 6.46 -0.73
N THR A 113 7.61 5.54 -1.51
CA THR A 113 6.88 4.62 -2.37
C THR A 113 7.46 3.22 -2.22
N PHE A 114 6.61 2.26 -1.89
CA PHE A 114 7.00 0.86 -1.74
C PHE A 114 5.96 -0.06 -2.33
N GLY A 115 6.37 -1.14 -2.99
CA GLY A 115 5.48 -2.12 -3.58
C GLY A 115 5.93 -3.54 -3.35
N THR A 116 4.98 -4.47 -3.39
CA THR A 116 5.21 -5.92 -3.40
C THR A 116 4.21 -6.59 -4.33
N GLY A 117 4.64 -7.66 -5.01
CA GLY A 117 3.76 -8.48 -5.84
C GLY A 117 2.84 -9.41 -5.03
N LEU A 118 3.19 -9.66 -3.77
CA LEU A 118 2.42 -10.51 -2.85
C LEU A 118 2.56 -9.96 -1.43
N VAL A 119 1.45 -9.79 -0.75
CA VAL A 119 1.41 -9.51 0.69
C VAL A 119 1.09 -10.82 1.41
N PRO A 120 2.02 -11.42 2.17
CA PRO A 120 1.76 -12.65 2.90
C PRO A 120 0.67 -12.45 3.97
N ALA A 121 0.03 -13.54 4.41
CA ALA A 121 -0.99 -13.49 5.47
C ALA A 121 -0.44 -12.88 6.78
N LYS A 122 0.85 -13.12 7.08
CA LYS A 122 1.57 -12.53 8.23
C LYS A 122 1.83 -11.03 8.10
N GLY A 123 1.50 -10.42 6.96
CA GLY A 123 1.84 -9.06 6.61
C GLY A 123 3.19 -8.97 5.91
N TRP A 124 3.44 -7.81 5.32
CA TRP A 124 4.68 -7.43 4.65
C TRP A 124 5.16 -6.14 5.30
N THR A 125 6.45 -6.07 5.67
CA THR A 125 7.05 -4.88 6.27
C THR A 125 8.41 -4.60 5.65
N ARG A 126 8.79 -3.33 5.67
CA ARG A 126 10.10 -2.82 5.25
C ARG A 126 10.51 -1.68 6.18
N LEU A 127 11.75 -1.75 6.65
CA LEU A 127 12.37 -0.68 7.42
C LEU A 127 13.00 0.31 6.45
N GLU A 128 12.69 1.59 6.61
CA GLU A 128 13.28 2.69 5.85
C GLU A 128 13.92 3.68 6.82
N VAL A 129 15.14 4.10 6.53
CA VAL A 129 15.86 5.09 7.34
C VAL A 129 15.82 6.42 6.61
N LEU A 130 15.02 7.35 7.12
CA LEU A 130 14.98 8.71 6.62
C LEU A 130 16.03 9.53 7.36
N ARG A 131 17.08 9.94 6.65
CA ARG A 131 18.12 10.85 7.16
C ARG A 131 17.80 12.29 6.76
N GLU A 132 18.49 13.26 7.37
CA GLU A 132 18.41 14.68 7.01
C GLU A 132 16.97 15.20 7.09
N LEU A 133 16.33 14.93 8.23
CA LEU A 133 15.03 15.49 8.53
C LEU A 133 15.22 16.85 9.21
N HIS A 134 14.40 17.81 8.83
CA HIS A 134 14.39 19.12 9.49
C HIS A 134 13.90 18.95 10.92
N ARG A 135 14.56 19.65 11.86
CA ARG A 135 14.08 19.77 13.23
C ARG A 135 12.76 20.52 13.24
N GLY A 136 11.78 20.04 14.00
CA GLY A 136 10.42 20.54 13.92
C GLY A 136 9.36 19.45 13.99
N PRO A 137 8.08 19.79 13.93
CA PRO A 137 7.00 18.81 13.78
C PRO A 137 7.17 18.02 12.47
N ILE A 138 7.32 16.70 12.56
CA ILE A 138 7.34 15.81 11.39
C ILE A 138 5.95 15.22 11.18
N GLY A 139 5.30 15.66 10.10
CA GLY A 139 4.04 15.10 9.64
C GLY A 139 4.24 13.85 8.78
N ALA A 140 3.31 12.90 8.92
CA ALA A 140 3.13 11.76 8.04
C ALA A 140 1.81 11.96 7.27
N THR A 141 1.87 12.30 5.98
CA THR A 141 0.70 12.78 5.23
C THR A 141 0.57 12.11 3.86
N GLY A 142 -0.63 12.21 3.26
CA GLY A 142 -0.88 11.75 1.89
C GLY A 142 -0.74 10.23 1.70
N TRP A 143 -0.86 9.45 2.78
CA TRP A 143 -0.74 8.00 2.71
C TRP A 143 -1.86 7.40 1.88
N THR A 144 -1.49 6.52 0.95
CA THR A 144 -2.42 5.75 0.16
C THR A 144 -1.89 4.33 -0.08
N ILE A 145 -2.79 3.36 -0.07
CA ILE A 145 -2.58 1.99 -0.48
C ILE A 145 -3.11 1.85 -1.90
N GLY A 146 -2.27 1.39 -2.82
CA GLY A 146 -2.66 0.92 -4.13
C GLY A 146 -2.67 -0.62 -4.19
N SER A 147 -3.54 -1.17 -5.02
CA SER A 147 -3.64 -2.61 -5.28
C SER A 147 -4.07 -2.83 -6.72
N SER A 148 -3.71 -3.97 -7.32
CA SER A 148 -4.23 -4.35 -8.65
C SER A 148 -4.67 -5.82 -8.72
N ASP A 149 -5.32 -6.19 -9.82
CA ASP A 149 -5.41 -7.59 -10.23
C ASP A 149 -4.08 -8.06 -10.87
N PRO A 150 -3.88 -9.38 -11.05
CA PRO A 150 -2.64 -9.92 -11.59
C PRO A 150 -2.35 -9.49 -13.04
N LEU A 151 -3.38 -9.13 -13.80
CA LEU A 151 -3.25 -8.72 -15.20
C LEU A 151 -3.25 -7.19 -15.37
N GLY A 152 -3.53 -6.44 -14.30
CA GLY A 152 -3.45 -4.99 -14.28
C GLY A 152 -4.62 -4.25 -14.91
N PHE A 153 -5.74 -4.94 -15.20
CA PHE A 153 -6.96 -4.33 -15.73
C PHE A 153 -7.66 -3.41 -14.75
N PHE A 154 -7.59 -3.72 -13.45
CA PHE A 154 -8.27 -3.02 -12.39
C PHE A 154 -7.26 -2.57 -11.33
N GLN A 155 -7.31 -1.28 -11.01
CA GLN A 155 -6.52 -0.70 -9.94
C GLN A 155 -7.42 -0.13 -8.85
N GLY A 156 -7.03 -0.38 -7.61
CA GLY A 156 -7.66 0.17 -6.42
C GLY A 156 -6.74 1.17 -5.75
N ARG A 157 -7.30 2.26 -5.23
CA ARG A 157 -6.60 3.21 -4.35
C ARG A 157 -7.42 3.46 -3.10
N ARG A 158 -6.77 3.49 -1.94
CA ARG A 158 -7.38 3.84 -0.66
C ARG A 158 -6.44 4.78 0.10
N SER A 159 -6.98 5.86 0.65
CA SER A 159 -6.27 6.74 1.60
C SER A 159 -6.48 6.28 3.02
#